data_AF-A0A3N9WL19-F1
#
_entry.id   AF-A0A3N9WL19-F1
#
_cell.length_a   1.000
_cell.length_b   1.000
_cell.length_c   1.000
_cell.angle_alpha   90.00
_cell.angle_beta   90.00
_cell.angle_gamma   90.00
#
_symmetry.space_group_name_H-M   'P 1'
#
loop_
_entity.id
_entity.type
_entity.pdbx_description
1 polymer ?
#
loop_
_entity_poly.entity_id
_entity_poly.type
_entity_poly.pdbx_seq_one_letter_code
_entity_poly.pdbx_strand_id
1 'polypeptide(L)'
;MVPVSLIQAGVTATTTMLAVLIGGWLTVRAQDRLWRRDQDRQWRDIRLNAYTDFVGAVREYVAHVLNPAARITAVPRPRDPGDLMPFFDDEGSRYRERLESTKTALRLVAGKTEVVSGSSELVRQARLLAATRAGSEAEALPADRFDALWEAERRFIEVARAELGLPSAFQAVDQRA
;
A
#
# COMPACT_ATOMS: atom_id res chain seq x y z
N MET A 1 -50.29 -48.56 23.19
CA MET A 1 -49.67 -47.23 23.33
C MET A 1 -48.87 -47.24 24.62
N VAL A 2 -47.54 -47.21 24.52
CA VAL A 2 -46.67 -47.20 25.72
C VAL A 2 -46.69 -45.78 26.29
N PRO A 3 -47.01 -45.57 27.58
CA PRO A 3 -47.00 -44.24 28.17
C PRO A 3 -45.56 -43.73 28.19
N VAL A 4 -45.29 -42.68 27.42
CA VAL A 4 -44.01 -41.98 27.49
C VAL A 4 -43.90 -41.37 28.88
N SER A 5 -42.91 -41.81 29.66
CA SER A 5 -42.64 -41.24 30.98
C SER A 5 -42.33 -39.75 30.84
N LEU A 6 -42.95 -38.90 31.68
CA LEU A 6 -42.67 -37.46 31.78
C LEU A 6 -41.16 -37.16 31.89
N ILE A 7 -40.40 -38.07 32.51
CA ILE A 7 -38.94 -37.99 32.64
C ILE A 7 -38.26 -38.10 31.26
N GLN A 8 -38.72 -39.03 30.41
CA GLN A 8 -38.16 -39.23 29.07
C GLN A 8 -38.45 -38.04 28.14
N ALA A 9 -39.65 -37.45 28.25
CA ALA A 9 -40.00 -36.23 27.53
C ALA A 9 -39.13 -35.03 27.97
N GLY A 10 -38.93 -34.87 29.28
CA GLY A 10 -38.06 -33.83 29.84
C GLY A 10 -36.60 -33.95 29.38
N VAL A 11 -36.03 -35.15 29.47
CA VAL A 11 -34.64 -35.42 29.02
C VAL A 11 -34.47 -35.12 27.53
N THR A 12 -35.44 -35.51 26.70
CA THR A 12 -35.39 -35.25 25.25
C THR A 12 -35.44 -33.75 24.94
N ALA A 13 -36.32 -33.01 25.61
CA ALA A 13 -36.44 -31.56 25.44
C ALA A 13 -35.16 -30.84 25.87
N THR A 14 -34.59 -31.16 27.04
CA THR A 14 -33.34 -30.56 27.52
C THR A 14 -32.17 -30.87 26.59
N THR A 15 -32.06 -32.12 26.12
CA THR A 15 -30.99 -32.54 25.20
C THR A 15 -31.10 -31.78 23.87
N THR A 16 -32.32 -31.63 23.35
CA THR A 16 -32.57 -30.87 22.12
C THR A 16 -32.21 -29.40 22.27
N MET A 17 -32.61 -28.76 23.38
CA MET A 17 -32.26 -27.36 23.65
C MET A 17 -30.76 -27.16 23.81
N LEU A 18 -30.06 -28.06 24.51
CA LEU A 18 -28.60 -28.03 24.64
C LEU A 18 -27.92 -28.18 23.27
N ALA A 19 -28.38 -29.12 22.45
CA ALA A 19 -27.86 -29.31 21.10
C ALA A 19 -28.04 -28.05 20.23
N VAL A 20 -29.19 -27.37 20.32
CA VAL A 20 -29.46 -26.12 19.61
C VAL A 20 -28.56 -24.98 20.13
N LEU A 21 -28.39 -24.85 21.45
CA LEU A 21 -27.53 -23.81 22.04
C LEU A 21 -26.07 -24.01 21.63
N ILE A 22 -25.56 -25.24 21.71
CA ILE A 22 -24.19 -25.57 21.31
C ILE A 22 -24.02 -25.38 19.79
N GLY A 23 -24.97 -25.84 18.98
CA GLY A 23 -24.96 -25.67 17.52
C GLY A 23 -25.00 -24.19 17.11
N GLY A 24 -25.83 -23.38 17.78
CA GLY A 24 -25.90 -21.94 17.58
C GLY A 24 -24.59 -21.23 17.95
N TRP A 25 -24.03 -21.54 19.12
CA TRP A 25 -22.75 -20.96 19.56
C TRP A 25 -21.58 -21.33 18.64
N LEU A 26 -21.49 -22.59 18.22
CA LEU A 26 -20.47 -23.05 17.27
C LEU A 26 -20.62 -22.38 15.91
N THR A 27 -21.85 -22.22 15.42
CA THR A 27 -22.14 -21.52 14.16
C THR A 27 -21.70 -20.07 14.22
N VAL A 28 -22.08 -19.32 15.25
CA VAL A 28 -21.68 -17.92 15.43
C VAL A 28 -20.16 -17.78 15.49
N ARG A 29 -19.49 -18.67 16.24
CA ARG A 29 -18.02 -18.67 16.35
C ARG A 29 -17.34 -19.01 15.02
N ALA A 30 -17.90 -19.93 14.23
CA ALA A 30 -17.37 -20.26 12.91
C ALA A 30 -17.57 -19.11 11.92
N GLN A 31 -18.74 -18.48 11.91
CA GLN A 31 -19.04 -17.31 11.09
C GLN A 31 -18.13 -16.13 11.41
N ASP A 32 -17.91 -15.81 12.69
CA ASP A 32 -17.00 -14.73 13.10
C ASP A 32 -15.54 -15.00 12.64
N ARG A 33 -15.07 -16.25 12.74
CA ARG A 33 -13.74 -16.63 12.23
C ARG A 33 -13.62 -16.48 10.73
N LEU A 34 -14.64 -16.85 9.97
CA LEU A 34 -14.67 -16.70 8.52
C LEU A 34 -14.71 -15.21 8.14
N TRP A 35 -15.56 -14.43 8.80
CA TRP A 35 -15.68 -12.98 8.61
C TRP A 35 -14.35 -12.27 8.82
N ARG A 36 -13.66 -12.52 9.93
CA ARG A 36 -12.35 -11.91 10.21
C ARG A 36 -11.31 -12.24 9.14
N ARG A 37 -11.25 -13.51 8.71
CA ARG A 37 -10.34 -13.93 7.65
C ARG A 37 -10.64 -13.27 6.31
N ASP A 38 -11.92 -13.08 5.99
CA ASP A 38 -12.34 -12.44 4.75
C ASP A 38 -12.03 -10.93 4.78
N GLN A 39 -12.33 -10.27 5.90
CA GLN A 39 -11.93 -8.88 6.16
C GLN A 39 -10.42 -8.69 6.03
N ASP A 40 -9.61 -9.57 6.62
CA ASP A 40 -8.14 -9.51 6.53
C ASP A 40 -7.65 -9.66 5.09
N ARG A 41 -8.31 -10.51 4.28
CA ARG A 41 -7.99 -10.65 2.84
C ARG A 41 -8.38 -9.40 2.07
N GLN A 42 -9.61 -8.92 2.26
CA GLN A 42 -10.11 -7.73 1.59
C GLN A 42 -9.20 -6.52 1.85
N TRP A 43 -8.79 -6.30 3.10
CA TRP A 43 -7.86 -5.21 3.43
C TRP A 43 -6.46 -5.42 2.84
N ARG A 44 -5.97 -6.66 2.76
CA ARG A 44 -4.70 -6.95 2.09
C ARG A 44 -4.76 -6.61 0.61
N ASP A 45 -5.86 -6.96 -0.06
CA ASP A 45 -6.03 -6.70 -1.50
C ASP A 45 -6.19 -5.20 -1.79
N ILE A 46 -6.97 -4.49 -0.97
CA ILE A 46 -7.11 -3.02 -1.04
C ILE A 46 -5.74 -2.34 -0.91
N ARG A 47 -4.93 -2.74 0.08
CA ARG A 47 -3.58 -2.20 0.28
C ARG A 47 -2.66 -2.53 -0.89
N LEU A 48 -2.66 -3.77 -1.36
CA LEU A 48 -1.85 -4.20 -2.50
C LEU A 48 -2.13 -3.37 -3.75
N ASN A 49 -3.41 -3.14 -4.06
CA ASN A 49 -3.81 -2.30 -5.19
C ASN A 49 -3.34 -0.86 -5.00
N ALA A 50 -3.61 -0.24 -3.86
CA ALA A 50 -3.20 1.14 -3.59
C ALA A 50 -1.66 1.33 -3.65
N TYR A 51 -0.90 0.34 -3.16
CA TYR A 51 0.56 0.39 -3.18
C TYR A 51 1.11 0.23 -4.60
N THR A 52 0.49 -0.66 -5.38
CA THR A 52 0.86 -0.87 -6.79
C THR A 52 0.54 0.37 -7.64
N ASP A 53 -0.64 0.96 -7.46
CA ASP A 53 -1.06 2.17 -8.14
C ASP A 53 -0.13 3.35 -7.83
N PHE A 54 0.28 3.49 -6.58
CA PHE A 54 1.24 4.51 -6.15
C PHE A 54 2.61 4.32 -6.82
N VAL A 55 3.17 3.10 -6.82
CA VAL A 55 4.44 2.82 -7.50
C VAL A 55 4.33 3.09 -9.00
N GLY A 56 3.22 2.70 -9.62
CA GLY A 56 2.92 3.01 -11.02
C GLY A 56 2.93 4.51 -11.28
N ALA A 57 2.23 5.29 -10.48
CA ALA A 57 2.18 6.74 -10.61
C ALA A 57 3.54 7.42 -10.41
N VAL A 58 4.37 6.93 -9.47
CA VAL A 58 5.76 7.40 -9.31
C VAL A 58 6.56 7.15 -10.57
N ARG A 59 6.48 5.95 -11.15
CA ARG A 59 7.23 5.59 -12.36
C ARG A 59 6.78 6.38 -13.58
N GLU A 60 5.48 6.60 -13.75
CA GLU A 60 4.94 7.46 -14.81
C GLU A 60 5.42 8.91 -14.65
N TYR A 61 5.42 9.44 -13.43
CA TYR A 61 5.94 10.76 -13.13
C TYR A 61 7.45 10.87 -13.47
N VAL A 62 8.25 9.90 -13.06
CA VAL A 62 9.70 9.86 -13.38
C VAL A 62 9.92 9.73 -14.88
N ALA A 63 9.16 8.90 -15.58
CA ALA A 63 9.24 8.77 -17.03
C ALA A 63 8.93 10.10 -17.75
N HIS A 64 7.92 10.85 -17.29
CA HIS A 64 7.65 12.18 -17.80
C HIS A 64 8.80 13.15 -17.52
N VAL A 65 9.37 13.12 -16.31
CA VAL A 65 10.52 13.96 -15.95
C VAL A 65 11.72 13.72 -16.87
N LEU A 66 11.98 12.46 -17.21
CA LEU A 66 13.10 12.09 -18.08
C LEU A 66 12.83 12.32 -19.58
N ASN A 67 11.59 12.65 -19.96
CA ASN A 67 11.27 12.97 -21.35
C ASN A 67 12.01 14.26 -21.79
N PRO A 68 12.83 14.22 -22.86
CA PRO A 68 13.51 15.41 -23.37
C PRO A 68 12.55 16.56 -23.73
N ALA A 69 11.33 16.22 -24.18
CA ALA A 69 10.31 17.20 -24.56
C ALA A 69 9.55 17.82 -23.38
N ALA A 70 9.72 17.29 -22.15
CA ALA A 70 9.02 17.80 -20.99
C ALA A 70 9.53 19.18 -20.57
N ARG A 71 8.62 20.12 -20.36
CA ARG A 71 8.93 21.47 -19.89
C ARG A 71 8.78 21.51 -18.37
N ILE A 72 9.92 21.59 -17.69
CA ILE A 72 9.98 21.60 -16.23
C ILE A 72 10.71 22.85 -15.80
N THR A 73 10.11 23.58 -14.87
CA THR A 73 10.74 24.73 -14.20
C THR A 73 10.90 24.41 -12.73
N ALA A 74 11.89 25.01 -12.06
CA ALA A 74 12.07 24.85 -10.63
C ALA A 74 12.05 26.22 -9.97
N VAL A 75 11.30 26.34 -8.87
CA VAL A 75 11.26 27.56 -8.06
C VAL A 75 11.56 27.22 -6.60
N PRO A 76 12.16 28.14 -5.83
CA PRO A 76 12.35 27.95 -4.39
C PRO A 76 11.02 27.71 -3.69
N ARG A 77 10.98 26.76 -2.75
CA ARG A 77 9.76 26.52 -1.96
C ARG A 77 9.51 27.73 -1.04
N PRO A 78 8.26 28.22 -0.91
CA PRO A 78 7.96 29.38 -0.07
C PRO A 78 8.34 29.26 1.41
N ARG A 79 8.33 28.03 1.95
CA ARG A 79 8.65 27.75 3.37
C ARG A 79 10.10 27.33 3.59
N ASP A 80 10.82 26.97 2.53
CA ASP A 80 12.22 26.54 2.60
C ASP A 80 12.90 26.89 1.28
N PRO A 81 13.47 28.11 1.16
CA PRO A 81 14.07 28.59 -0.08
C PRO A 81 15.27 27.75 -0.54
N GLY A 82 15.86 26.93 0.34
CA GLY A 82 16.94 26.00 -0.02
C GLY A 82 16.46 24.75 -0.74
N ASP A 83 15.15 24.48 -0.74
CA ASP A 83 14.53 23.33 -1.41
C ASP A 83 13.80 23.78 -2.68
N LEU A 84 14.18 23.22 -3.82
CA LEU A 84 13.57 23.53 -5.12
C LEU A 84 12.32 22.69 -5.33
N MET A 85 11.26 23.32 -5.83
CA MET A 85 9.99 22.68 -6.17
C MET A 85 9.78 22.71 -7.69
N PRO A 86 9.56 21.54 -8.33
CA PRO A 86 9.30 21.46 -9.75
C PRO A 86 7.88 21.94 -10.07
N PHE A 87 7.77 22.73 -11.14
CA PHE A 87 6.54 23.15 -11.80
C PHE A 87 6.52 22.59 -13.21
N PHE A 88 5.35 22.12 -13.60
CA PHE A 88 5.07 21.48 -14.87
C PHE A 88 4.07 22.31 -15.66
N ASP A 89 4.07 22.16 -16.97
CA ASP A 89 2.98 22.61 -17.83
C ASP A 89 1.70 21.77 -17.61
N ASP A 90 0.65 22.05 -18.38
CA ASP A 90 -0.64 21.36 -18.26
C ASP A 90 -0.51 19.85 -18.50
N GLU A 91 0.37 19.43 -19.41
CA GLU A 91 0.62 18.01 -19.67
C GLU A 91 1.33 17.35 -18.48
N GLY A 92 2.37 17.97 -17.94
CA GLY A 92 3.10 17.43 -16.79
C GLY A 92 2.30 17.49 -15.48
N SER A 93 1.35 18.42 -15.37
CA SER A 93 0.46 18.57 -14.21
C SER A 93 -0.37 17.32 -13.95
N ARG A 94 -0.78 16.59 -15.00
CA ARG A 94 -1.55 15.34 -14.85
C ARG A 94 -0.78 14.26 -14.08
N TYR A 95 0.53 14.15 -14.33
CA TYR A 95 1.37 13.15 -13.68
C TYR A 95 1.61 13.51 -12.21
N ARG A 96 1.82 14.80 -11.94
CA ARG A 96 1.91 15.32 -10.58
C ARG A 96 0.61 15.07 -9.81
N GLU A 97 -0.54 15.35 -10.39
CA GLU A 97 -1.84 15.15 -9.75
C GLU A 97 -2.12 13.66 -9.51
N ARG A 98 -1.82 12.80 -10.47
CA ARG A 98 -1.95 11.34 -10.31
C ARG A 98 -1.03 10.80 -9.21
N LEU A 99 0.19 11.32 -9.11
CA LEU A 99 1.11 10.98 -8.02
C LEU A 99 0.55 11.39 -6.65
N GLU A 100 0.02 12.61 -6.53
CA GLU A 100 -0.55 13.08 -5.25
C GLU A 100 -1.83 12.35 -4.86
N SER A 101 -2.69 12.01 -5.84
CA SER A 101 -3.94 11.29 -5.59
C SER A 101 -3.67 9.86 -5.11
N THR A 102 -2.77 9.13 -5.78
CA THR A 102 -2.38 7.77 -5.39
C THR A 102 -1.64 7.73 -4.06
N LYS A 103 -0.78 8.72 -3.78
CA LYS A 103 -0.15 8.89 -2.46
C LYS A 103 -1.19 9.10 -1.36
N THR A 104 -2.25 9.86 -1.63
CA THR A 104 -3.35 10.08 -0.69
C THR A 104 -4.14 8.81 -0.46
N ALA A 105 -4.50 8.08 -1.52
CA ALA A 105 -5.18 6.79 -1.43
C ALA A 105 -4.37 5.78 -0.60
N LEU A 106 -3.05 5.69 -0.84
CA LEU A 106 -2.14 4.87 -0.05
C LEU A 106 -2.19 5.23 1.44
N ARG A 107 -2.18 6.52 1.79
CA ARG A 107 -2.23 6.97 3.20
C ARG A 107 -3.54 6.61 3.91
N LEU A 108 -4.65 6.48 3.17
CA LEU A 108 -5.93 6.10 3.75
C LEU A 108 -5.99 4.61 4.13
N VAL A 109 -5.24 3.77 3.44
CA VAL A 109 -5.31 2.30 3.60
C VAL A 109 -4.11 1.72 4.35
N ALA A 110 -3.01 2.47 4.45
CA ALA A 110 -1.82 2.05 5.17
C ALA A 110 -2.11 1.89 6.67
N GLY A 111 -1.78 0.71 7.19
CA GLY A 111 -1.84 0.37 8.62
C GLY A 111 -0.53 0.60 9.37
N LYS A 112 0.56 0.96 8.67
CA LYS A 112 1.88 1.21 9.25
C LYS A 112 2.42 2.60 8.90
N THR A 113 2.99 3.28 9.89
CA THR A 113 3.61 4.60 9.71
C THR A 113 4.82 4.56 8.78
N GLU A 114 5.54 3.45 8.75
CA GLU A 114 6.72 3.22 7.92
C GLU A 114 6.40 3.25 6.42
N VAL A 115 5.21 2.77 6.03
CA VAL A 115 4.74 2.83 4.63
C VAL A 115 4.40 4.27 4.24
N VAL A 116 3.81 5.03 5.15
CA VAL A 116 3.50 6.46 4.94
C VAL A 116 4.77 7.30 4.87
N SER A 117 5.77 7.04 5.72
CA SER A 117 7.06 7.72 5.64
C SER A 117 7.84 7.31 4.38
N GLY A 118 7.85 6.02 4.03
CA GLY A 118 8.52 5.52 2.82
C GLY A 118 7.95 6.11 1.54
N SER A 119 6.62 6.20 1.41
CA SER A 119 5.98 6.86 0.26
C SER A 119 6.28 8.36 0.21
N SER A 120 6.40 9.02 1.37
CA SER A 120 6.75 10.44 1.43
C SER A 120 8.20 10.68 0.99
N GLU A 121 9.12 9.80 1.38
CA GLU A 121 10.52 9.83 0.96
C GLU A 121 10.67 9.55 -0.54
N LEU A 122 9.97 8.55 -1.07
CA LEU A 122 10.00 8.25 -2.51
C LEU A 122 9.52 9.45 -3.35
N VAL A 123 8.40 10.07 -2.95
CA VAL A 123 7.91 11.29 -3.63
C VAL A 123 8.90 12.45 -3.49
N ARG A 124 9.59 12.57 -2.35
CA ARG A 124 10.63 13.60 -2.17
C ARG A 124 11.76 13.40 -3.17
N GLN A 125 12.29 12.19 -3.30
CA GLN A 125 13.37 11.89 -4.26
C GLN A 125 12.93 12.11 -5.71
N ALA A 126 11.71 11.69 -6.07
CA ALA A 126 11.16 11.94 -7.40
C ALA A 126 11.06 13.45 -7.72
N ARG A 127 10.62 14.27 -6.75
CA ARG A 127 10.57 15.73 -6.91
C ARG A 127 11.95 16.37 -6.99
N LEU A 128 12.93 15.88 -6.24
CA LEU A 128 14.32 16.35 -6.33
C LEU A 128 14.95 16.03 -7.68
N LEU A 129 14.66 14.85 -8.24
CA LEU A 129 15.05 14.50 -9.61
C LEU A 129 14.45 15.47 -10.62
N ALA A 130 13.15 15.75 -10.51
CA ALA A 130 12.47 16.72 -11.38
C ALA A 130 13.01 18.15 -11.24
N ALA A 131 13.30 18.60 -10.02
CA ALA A 131 13.91 19.90 -9.78
C ALA A 131 15.32 19.99 -10.37
N THR A 132 16.11 18.91 -10.28
CA THR A 132 17.45 18.85 -10.89
C THR A 132 17.35 18.90 -12.41
N ARG A 133 16.39 18.16 -12.99
CA ARG A 133 16.10 18.15 -14.43
C ARG A 133 15.66 19.51 -14.97
N ALA A 134 15.03 20.35 -14.16
CA ALA A 134 14.66 21.70 -14.59
C ALA A 134 15.88 22.58 -14.93
N GLY A 135 17.05 22.30 -14.35
CA GLY A 135 18.29 23.02 -14.60
C GLY A 135 19.30 22.28 -15.49
N SER A 136 18.95 21.12 -16.05
CA SER A 136 19.89 20.28 -16.80
C SER A 136 19.19 19.44 -17.87
N GLU A 137 19.90 19.15 -18.96
CA GLU A 137 19.51 18.13 -19.94
C GLU A 137 19.35 16.75 -19.25
N ALA A 138 18.48 15.89 -19.76
CA ALA A 138 18.21 14.58 -19.14
C ALA A 138 19.47 13.71 -19.02
N GLU A 139 20.38 13.81 -19.99
CA GLU A 139 21.64 13.04 -20.05
C GLU A 139 22.69 13.55 -19.07
N ALA A 140 22.54 14.78 -18.56
CA ALA A 140 23.45 15.41 -17.61
C ALA A 140 23.04 15.19 -16.14
N LEU A 141 21.99 14.39 -15.90
CA LEU A 141 21.51 14.13 -14.55
C LEU A 141 22.53 13.31 -13.74
N PRO A 142 22.87 13.75 -12.52
CA PRO A 142 23.79 13.02 -11.66
C PRO A 142 23.29 11.62 -11.30
N ALA A 143 24.18 10.62 -11.39
CA ALA A 143 23.84 9.21 -11.13
C ALA A 143 23.34 8.96 -9.69
N ASP A 144 23.87 9.70 -8.72
CA ASP A 144 23.48 9.66 -7.31
C ASP A 144 22.00 10.02 -7.09
N ARG A 145 21.39 10.83 -7.98
CA ARG A 145 19.94 11.13 -7.93
C ARG A 145 19.10 9.92 -8.29
N PHE A 146 19.54 9.13 -9.27
CA PHE A 146 18.88 7.89 -9.62
C PHE A 146 19.05 6.85 -8.52
N ASP A 147 20.26 6.72 -7.97
CA ASP A 147 20.53 5.79 -6.87
C ASP A 147 19.64 6.10 -5.66
N ALA A 148 19.54 7.37 -5.26
CA ALA A 148 18.68 7.80 -4.15
C ALA A 148 17.19 7.54 -4.41
N LEU A 149 16.72 7.77 -5.64
CA LEU A 149 15.34 7.49 -6.04
C LEU A 149 15.04 5.98 -5.95
N TRP A 150 15.88 5.15 -6.56
CA TRP A 150 15.67 3.71 -6.62
C TRP A 150 15.89 3.05 -5.26
N GLU A 151 16.79 3.58 -4.44
CA GLU A 151 16.92 3.15 -3.05
C GLU A 151 15.65 3.46 -2.25
N ALA A 152 15.07 4.66 -2.40
CA ALA A 152 13.81 5.00 -1.76
C ALA A 152 12.65 4.09 -2.23
N GLU A 153 12.59 3.73 -3.52
CA GLU A 153 11.60 2.80 -4.04
C GLU A 153 11.78 1.39 -3.45
N ARG A 154 13.01 0.87 -3.42
CA ARG A 154 13.30 -0.44 -2.81
C ARG A 154 12.90 -0.48 -1.34
N ARG A 155 13.26 0.55 -0.58
CA ARG A 155 12.87 0.66 0.85
C ARG A 155 11.36 0.69 1.00
N PHE A 156 10.66 1.47 0.17
CA PHE A 156 9.19 1.52 0.17
C PHE A 156 8.58 0.13 -0.12
N ILE A 157 9.07 -0.57 -1.15
CA ILE A 157 8.60 -1.92 -1.51
C ILE A 157 8.81 -2.90 -0.35
N GLU A 158 9.96 -2.87 0.32
CA GLU A 158 10.22 -3.74 1.48
C GLU A 158 9.23 -3.51 2.62
N VAL A 159 9.00 -2.24 3.01
CA VAL A 159 8.05 -1.95 4.10
C VAL A 159 6.62 -2.28 3.71
N ALA A 160 6.23 -2.05 2.45
CA ALA A 160 4.92 -2.39 1.91
C ALA A 160 4.69 -3.90 1.92
N ARG A 161 5.68 -4.69 1.48
CA ARG A 161 5.62 -6.15 1.51
C ARG A 161 5.54 -6.69 2.93
N ALA A 162 6.34 -6.15 3.84
CA ALA A 162 6.29 -6.51 5.25
C ALA A 162 4.94 -6.19 5.92
N GLU A 163 4.24 -5.14 5.47
CA GLU A 163 2.86 -4.88 5.92
C GLU A 163 1.86 -5.90 5.37
N LEU A 164 2.01 -6.33 4.11
CA LEU A 164 1.14 -7.32 3.48
C LEU A 164 1.39 -8.75 3.97
N GLY A 165 2.43 -8.96 4.79
CA GLY A 165 2.87 -10.29 5.25
C GLY A 165 3.59 -11.08 4.16
N LEU A 166 4.18 -10.39 3.18
CA LEU A 166 4.95 -10.98 2.09
C LEU A 166 6.45 -11.04 2.46
N PRO A 167 7.20 -12.03 1.95
CA PRO A 167 8.65 -12.11 2.17
C PRO A 167 9.36 -10.92 1.53
N SER A 168 10.60 -10.65 1.95
CA SER A 168 11.45 -9.63 1.30
C SER A 168 11.56 -9.88 -0.21
N ALA A 169 11.54 -8.80 -0.99
CA ALA A 169 11.73 -8.88 -2.44
C ALA A 169 13.21 -9.02 -2.82
N PHE A 170 14.11 -8.60 -1.94
CA PHE A 170 15.54 -8.46 -2.22
C PHE A 170 16.42 -9.43 -1.42
N GLN A 171 15.85 -10.42 -0.74
CA GLN A 171 16.64 -11.55 -0.20
C GLN A 171 17.18 -12.42 -1.34
N ALA A 172 18.49 -12.64 -1.33
CA ALA A 172 19.18 -13.51 -2.27
C ALA A 172 18.71 -14.96 -2.15
N VAL A 173 18.57 -15.60 -3.31
CA VAL A 173 18.54 -17.07 -3.46
C VAL A 173 19.89 -17.60 -2.98
N ASP A 174 20.03 -17.85 -1.69
CA ASP A 174 21.24 -18.44 -1.10
C ASP A 174 20.88 -19.67 -0.25
N GLN A 175 20.13 -20.59 -0.87
CA GLN A 175 19.87 -21.93 -0.36
C GLN A 175 19.86 -22.97 -1.49
N ARG A 176 20.96 -23.06 -2.24
CA ARG A 176 21.39 -24.28 -2.93
C ARG A 176 22.92 -24.32 -3.00
N ALA A 177 23.54 -24.66 -1.87
CA ALA A 177 24.87 -25.26 -1.80
C ALA A 177 24.71 -26.66 -1.19
#